data_AF-A0A2X2KV05-F1
#
_entry.id   AF-A0A2X2KV05-F1
#
_cell.length_a   1.000
_cell.length_b   1.000
_cell.length_c   1.000
_cell.angle_alpha   90.00
_cell.angle_beta   90.00
_cell.angle_gamma   90.00
#
_symmetry.space_group_name_H-M   'P 1'
#
loop_
_entity.id
_entity.type
_entity.pdbx_description
1 polymer ?
#
loop_
_entity_poly.entity_id
_entity_poly.type
_entity_poly.pdbx_seq_one_letter_code
_entity_poly.pdbx_strand_id
1 'polypeptide(L)'
;MSKNKQVTDVYETLFSVYVEDLQGACIAQELPEDYNRRVQEFVVSSELPLGEIFLEFLGRNPNEKGLVYLLDGRYKGFGYCNKRVSSEKKKREAIVFKAENRDVRRILRRYFKLNPV
;
A
#
# COMPACT_ATOMS: atom_id res chain seq x y z
N MET A 1 -1.79 45.16 -24.01
CA MET A 1 -0.72 44.39 -23.33
C MET A 1 -1.17 44.11 -21.89
N SER A 2 -1.99 43.08 -21.69
CA SER A 2 -2.50 42.69 -20.36
C SER A 2 -1.71 41.49 -19.85
N LYS A 3 -1.36 41.53 -18.56
CA LYS A 3 -0.29 40.78 -17.92
C LYS A 3 -0.69 39.32 -17.67
N ASN A 4 0.08 38.37 -18.20
CA ASN A 4 0.12 36.96 -17.79
C ASN A 4 0.76 36.85 -16.40
N LYS A 5 -0.02 37.05 -15.33
CA LYS A 5 0.49 37.02 -13.94
C LYS A 5 -0.09 35.89 -13.08
N GLN A 6 -0.83 34.94 -13.67
CA GLN A 6 -1.45 33.83 -12.91
C GLN A 6 -0.76 32.47 -13.09
N VAL A 7 0.23 32.35 -13.99
CA VAL A 7 0.87 31.06 -14.29
C VAL A 7 2.11 30.82 -13.42
N THR A 8 2.77 31.86 -12.92
CA THR A 8 4.05 31.75 -12.21
C THR A 8 3.95 31.14 -10.80
N ASP A 9 2.87 31.42 -10.06
CA ASP A 9 2.75 31.00 -8.65
C ASP A 9 2.52 29.48 -8.49
N VAL A 10 1.93 28.83 -9.50
CA VAL A 10 1.70 27.37 -9.49
C VAL A 10 3.01 26.59 -9.69
N TYR A 11 3.95 27.13 -10.48
CA TYR A 11 5.24 26.47 -10.71
C TYR A 11 6.17 26.57 -9.49
N GLU A 12 6.20 27.72 -8.80
CA GLU A 12 7.02 27.86 -7.58
C GLU A 12 6.53 26.96 -6.44
N THR A 13 5.20 26.82 -6.29
CA THR A 13 4.61 25.94 -5.28
C THR A 13 4.81 24.47 -5.61
N LEU A 14 4.70 24.06 -6.88
CA LEU A 14 4.99 22.68 -7.31
C LEU A 14 6.47 22.32 -7.13
N PHE A 15 7.38 23.26 -7.40
CA PHE A 15 8.83 23.04 -7.25
C PHE A 15 9.22 22.92 -5.77
N SER A 16 8.68 23.77 -4.91
CA SER A 16 8.98 23.75 -3.47
C SER A 16 8.55 22.43 -2.81
N VAL A 17 7.36 21.90 -3.15
CA VAL A 17 6.88 20.61 -2.62
C VAL A 17 7.75 19.44 -3.08
N TYR A 18 8.25 19.47 -4.32
CA TYR A 18 9.13 18.42 -4.84
C TYR A 18 10.53 18.42 -4.22
N VAL A 19 11.06 19.59 -3.84
CA VAL A 19 12.42 19.71 -3.30
C VAL A 19 12.52 19.23 -1.85
N GLU A 20 11.47 19.41 -1.03
CA GLU A 20 11.44 18.93 0.36
C GLU A 20 11.50 17.39 0.47
N ASP A 21 10.75 16.68 -0.38
CA ASP A 21 10.74 15.20 -0.40
C ASP A 21 12.07 14.57 -0.84
N LEU A 22 12.88 15.34 -1.56
CA LEU A 22 14.16 14.91 -2.12
C LEU A 22 15.35 15.19 -1.21
N GLN A 23 15.15 15.79 -0.02
CA GLN A 23 16.22 16.11 0.95
C GLN A 23 17.44 16.79 0.30
N GLY A 24 17.21 17.58 -0.75
CA GLY A 24 18.26 18.26 -1.49
C GLY A 24 19.05 17.41 -2.50
N ALA A 25 18.60 16.21 -2.87
CA ALA A 25 19.21 15.41 -3.95
C ALA A 25 19.29 16.18 -5.29
N CYS A 26 18.27 16.97 -5.64
CA CYS A 26 18.26 17.82 -6.84
C CYS A 26 19.27 18.98 -6.81
N ILE A 27 19.80 19.31 -5.63
CA ILE A 27 20.81 20.37 -5.42
C ILE A 27 22.12 19.80 -4.86
N ALA A 28 22.35 18.49 -5.02
CA ALA A 28 23.54 17.76 -4.59
C ALA A 28 23.89 17.87 -3.09
N GLN A 29 22.88 18.12 -2.24
CA GLN A 29 23.05 18.14 -0.78
C GLN A 29 22.98 16.75 -0.14
N GLU A 30 22.26 15.81 -0.76
CA GLU A 30 22.31 14.39 -0.40
C GLU A 30 23.33 13.69 -1.29
N LEU A 31 24.23 12.90 -0.68
CA LEU A 31 25.14 12.06 -1.46
C LEU A 31 24.34 10.98 -2.21
N PRO A 32 24.73 10.63 -3.45
CA PRO A 32 24.07 9.57 -4.20
C PRO A 32 23.93 8.26 -3.41
N GLU A 33 24.92 7.92 -2.60
CA GLU A 33 24.95 6.73 -1.75
C GLU A 33 23.85 6.77 -0.69
N ASP A 34 23.66 7.92 -0.03
CA ASP A 34 22.64 8.10 1.01
C ASP A 34 21.23 8.10 0.41
N TYR A 35 21.05 8.75 -0.75
CA TYR A 35 19.79 8.69 -1.51
C TYR A 35 19.45 7.26 -1.90
N ASN A 36 20.40 6.54 -2.50
CA ASN A 36 20.19 5.16 -2.93
C ASN A 36 19.84 4.25 -1.74
N ARG A 37 20.50 4.44 -0.58
CA ARG A 37 20.16 3.70 0.65
C ARG A 37 18.73 3.98 1.08
N ARG A 38 18.30 5.24 1.16
CA ARG A 38 16.93 5.63 1.53
C ARG A 38 15.88 5.06 0.57
N VAL A 39 16.18 5.07 -0.73
CA VAL A 39 15.31 4.46 -1.75
C VAL A 39 15.20 2.96 -1.53
N GLN A 40 16.31 2.26 -1.28
CA GLN A 40 16.29 0.82 -1.01
C GLN A 40 15.52 0.48 0.27
N GLU A 41 15.74 1.23 1.35
CA GLU A 41 14.98 1.08 2.61
C GLU A 41 13.46 1.28 2.37
N PHE A 42 13.09 2.26 1.55
CA PHE A 42 11.70 2.48 1.16
C PHE A 42 11.13 1.33 0.34
N VAL A 43 11.90 0.79 -0.61
CA VAL A 43 11.49 -0.36 -1.44
C VAL A 43 11.20 -1.56 -0.56
N VAL A 44 12.16 -1.93 0.30
CA VAL A 44 12.04 -3.09 1.21
C VAL A 44 10.88 -2.92 2.19
N SER A 45 10.74 -1.74 2.80
CA SER A 45 9.65 -1.47 3.74
C SER A 45 8.26 -1.37 3.09
N SER A 46 8.19 -1.32 1.75
CA SER A 46 6.95 -1.25 0.98
C SER A 46 6.52 -2.59 0.37
N GLU A 47 7.29 -3.66 0.60
CA GLU A 47 6.97 -4.99 0.11
C GLU A 47 5.79 -5.60 0.87
N LEU A 48 4.92 -6.27 0.12
CA LEU A 48 3.83 -7.05 0.70
C LEU A 48 4.29 -8.49 0.85
N PRO A 49 3.87 -9.19 1.92
CA PRO A 49 4.35 -10.54 2.17
C PRO A 49 3.97 -11.50 1.02
N LEU A 50 4.93 -12.37 0.71
CA LEU A 50 4.84 -13.36 -0.36
C LEU A 50 4.19 -14.65 0.13
N GLY A 51 3.74 -15.50 -0.79
CA GLY A 51 3.01 -16.71 -0.48
C GLY A 51 1.52 -16.48 -0.26
N GLU A 52 0.87 -17.49 0.31
CA GLU A 52 -0.57 -17.51 0.47
C GLU A 52 -1.00 -17.01 1.84
N ILE A 53 -1.79 -15.93 1.89
CA ILE A 53 -2.15 -15.25 3.13
C ILE A 53 -3.65 -14.98 3.20
N PHE A 54 -4.23 -15.34 4.34
CA PHE A 54 -5.60 -14.97 4.72
C PHE A 54 -5.56 -14.06 5.94
N LEU A 55 -5.92 -12.79 5.75
CA LEU A 55 -6.15 -11.87 6.86
C LEU A 55 -7.57 -12.10 7.38
N GLU A 56 -7.70 -12.31 8.70
CA GLU A 56 -8.99 -12.57 9.34
C GLU A 56 -9.48 -11.35 10.12
N PHE A 57 -10.73 -10.97 9.89
CA PHE A 57 -11.39 -9.83 10.52
C PHE A 57 -12.72 -10.24 11.14
N LEU A 58 -13.34 -9.33 11.89
CA LEU A 58 -14.71 -9.52 12.37
C LEU A 58 -15.66 -9.74 11.18
N GLY A 59 -16.51 -10.75 11.29
CA GLY A 59 -17.52 -11.07 10.28
C GLY A 59 -18.74 -10.16 10.37
N ARG A 60 -19.70 -10.39 9.47
CA ARG A 60 -20.98 -9.66 9.43
C ARG A 60 -21.88 -9.98 10.63
N ASN A 61 -21.68 -11.15 11.24
CA ASN A 61 -22.36 -11.60 12.45
C ASN A 61 -21.37 -12.34 13.36
N PRO A 62 -21.72 -12.58 14.64
CA PRO A 62 -20.80 -13.18 15.62
C PRO A 62 -20.30 -14.60 15.29
N ASN A 63 -21.02 -15.31 14.41
CA ASN A 63 -20.70 -16.68 14.01
C ASN A 63 -19.80 -16.75 12.76
N GLU A 64 -19.48 -15.60 12.15
CA GLU A 64 -18.66 -15.47 10.96
C GLU A 64 -17.37 -14.70 11.25
N LYS A 65 -16.37 -14.93 10.40
CA LYS A 65 -15.19 -14.08 10.26
C LYS A 65 -15.06 -13.59 8.82
N GLY A 66 -14.61 -12.35 8.69
CA GLY A 66 -14.23 -11.76 7.40
C GLY A 66 -12.85 -12.26 6.99
N LEU A 67 -12.64 -12.40 5.69
CA LEU A 67 -11.39 -12.83 5.09
C LEU A 67 -10.96 -11.82 4.03
N VAL A 68 -9.67 -11.48 4.01
CA VAL A 68 -9.01 -10.85 2.87
C VAL A 68 -7.94 -11.80 2.38
N TYR A 69 -7.97 -12.13 1.09
CA TYR A 69 -7.10 -13.12 0.49
C TYR A 69 -6.01 -12.45 -0.35
N LEU A 70 -4.75 -12.79 -0.04
CA LEU A 70 -3.57 -12.38 -0.79
C LEU A 70 -2.81 -13.62 -1.28
N LEU A 71 -2.27 -13.50 -2.48
CA LEU A 71 -1.33 -14.47 -3.04
C LEU A 71 -0.17 -13.70 -3.66
N ASP A 72 1.04 -13.96 -3.16
CA ASP A 72 2.30 -13.36 -3.61
C ASP A 72 2.25 -11.82 -3.62
N GLY A 73 1.86 -11.25 -2.47
CA GLY A 73 1.76 -9.81 -2.29
C GLY A 73 0.70 -9.12 -3.17
N ARG A 74 -0.21 -9.88 -3.77
CA ARG A 74 -1.34 -9.36 -4.57
C ARG A 74 -2.66 -9.70 -3.92
N TYR A 75 -3.51 -8.70 -3.80
CA TYR A 75 -4.90 -8.89 -3.42
C TYR A 75 -5.63 -9.77 -4.45
N LYS A 76 -6.40 -10.75 -3.96
CA LYS A 76 -7.20 -11.66 -4.79
C LYS A 76 -8.69 -11.53 -4.53
N GLY A 77 -9.10 -11.04 -3.37
CA GLY A 77 -10.51 -10.88 -3.04
C GLY A 77 -10.77 -10.82 -1.55
N PHE A 78 -12.05 -10.86 -1.20
CA PHE A 78 -12.52 -10.90 0.17
C PHE A 78 -13.67 -11.89 0.30
N GLY A 79 -13.97 -12.30 1.52
CA GLY A 79 -15.02 -13.28 1.78
C GLY A 79 -15.43 -13.33 3.23
N TYR A 80 -16.37 -14.21 3.52
CA TYR A 80 -16.82 -14.49 4.88
C TYR A 80 -16.99 -15.99 5.04
N CYS A 81 -16.51 -16.54 6.14
CA CYS A 81 -16.72 -17.94 6.47
C CYS A 81 -17.10 -18.09 7.94
N ASN A 82 -17.59 -19.27 8.31
CA ASN A 82 -17.88 -19.56 9.71
C ASN A 82 -16.60 -19.42 10.54
N LYS A 83 -16.70 -18.80 11.72
CA LYS A 83 -15.55 -18.50 12.60
C LYS A 83 -14.73 -19.75 12.97
N ARG A 84 -15.34 -20.93 12.98
CA ARG A 84 -14.70 -22.23 13.28
C ARG A 84 -13.88 -22.80 12.11
N VAL A 85 -13.94 -22.22 10.92
CA VAL A 85 -13.21 -22.71 9.74
C VAL A 85 -11.72 -22.37 9.86
N SER A 86 -10.88 -23.40 9.99
CA SER A 86 -9.41 -23.28 9.99
C SER A 86 -8.77 -23.65 8.64
N SER A 87 -9.38 -24.58 7.90
CA SER A 87 -8.85 -25.07 6.61
C SER A 87 -8.74 -23.96 5.56
N GLU A 88 -7.54 -23.78 5.01
CA GLU A 88 -7.26 -22.82 3.93
C GLU A 88 -8.09 -23.08 2.67
N LYS A 89 -8.31 -24.36 2.32
CA LYS A 89 -9.19 -24.73 1.20
C LYS A 89 -10.59 -24.13 1.37
N LYS A 90 -11.20 -24.32 2.53
CA LYS A 90 -12.53 -23.77 2.84
C LYS A 90 -12.53 -22.24 2.91
N LYS A 91 -11.45 -21.62 3.38
CA LYS A 91 -11.30 -20.15 3.34
C LYS A 91 -11.29 -19.65 1.90
N ARG A 92 -10.53 -20.31 1.01
CA ARG A 92 -10.43 -19.97 -0.41
C ARG A 92 -11.76 -20.10 -1.14
N GLU A 93 -12.51 -21.17 -0.86
CA GLU A 93 -13.86 -21.40 -1.40
C GLU A 93 -14.85 -20.28 -1.00
N ALA A 94 -14.63 -19.63 0.14
CA ALA A 94 -15.45 -18.52 0.61
C ALA A 94 -15.06 -17.15 0.02
N ILE A 95 -14.02 -17.07 -0.81
CA ILE A 95 -13.53 -15.81 -1.38
C ILE A 95 -14.32 -15.45 -2.63
N VAL A 96 -14.85 -14.23 -2.64
CA VAL A 96 -15.30 -13.55 -3.85
C VAL A 96 -14.10 -12.85 -4.47
N PHE A 97 -13.63 -13.37 -5.61
CA PHE A 97 -12.48 -12.80 -6.30
C PHE A 97 -12.76 -11.40 -6.82
N LYS A 98 -11.80 -10.49 -6.58
CA LYS A 98 -11.85 -9.09 -7.01
C LYS A 98 -10.47 -8.65 -7.44
N ALA A 99 -10.43 -7.84 -8.50
CA ALA A 99 -9.19 -7.24 -8.97
C ALA A 99 -8.63 -6.28 -7.93
N GLU A 100 -7.31 -6.27 -7.79
CA GLU A 100 -6.61 -5.26 -7.01
C GLU A 100 -6.76 -3.89 -7.68
N ASN A 101 -6.97 -2.86 -6.87
CA ASN A 101 -6.87 -1.46 -7.31
C ASN A 101 -5.87 -0.70 -6.42
N ARG A 102 -5.57 0.55 -6.80
CA ARG A 102 -4.58 1.38 -6.12
C ARG A 102 -4.93 1.61 -4.64
N ASP A 103 -6.21 1.78 -4.33
CA ASP A 103 -6.68 2.03 -2.97
C ASP A 103 -6.54 0.80 -2.08
N VAL A 104 -6.94 -0.38 -2.58
CA VAL A 104 -6.73 -1.67 -1.90
C VAL A 104 -5.26 -1.88 -1.61
N ARG A 105 -4.37 -1.63 -2.59
CA ARG A 105 -2.93 -1.77 -2.38
C ARG A 105 -2.40 -0.78 -1.33
N ARG A 106 -2.90 0.46 -1.32
CA ARG A 106 -2.55 1.47 -0.30
C ARG A 106 -3.00 1.04 1.10
N ILE A 107 -4.21 0.50 1.22
CA ILE A 107 -4.76 -0.03 2.48
C ILE A 107 -3.89 -1.19 2.97
N LEU A 108 -3.57 -2.15 2.11
CA LEU A 108 -2.75 -3.32 2.46
C LEU A 108 -1.35 -2.90 2.92
N ARG A 109 -0.67 -2.02 2.19
CA ARG A 109 0.64 -1.49 2.61
C ARG A 109 0.60 -0.84 3.98
N ARG A 110 -0.42 -0.01 4.22
CA ARG A 110 -0.60 0.62 5.54
C ARG A 110 -0.86 -0.43 6.62
N TYR A 111 -1.68 -1.43 6.34
CA TYR A 111 -1.99 -2.51 7.28
C TYR A 111 -0.72 -3.27 7.68
N PHE A 112 0.07 -3.75 6.71
CA PHE A 112 1.29 -4.51 6.99
C PHE A 112 2.41 -3.66 7.59
N LYS A 113 2.46 -2.36 7.28
CA LYS A 113 3.38 -1.43 7.97
C LYS A 113 3.07 -1.32 9.47
N LEU A 114 1.79 -1.39 9.85
CA LEU A 114 1.34 -1.32 11.24
C LEU A 114 1.30 -2.69 11.93
N ASN A 115 1.22 -3.77 11.14
CA ASN A 115 1.09 -5.15 11.59
C ASN A 115 2.07 -6.02 10.79
N PRO A 116 3.38 -5.97 11.10
CA PRO A 116 4.36 -6.84 10.45
C PRO A 116 4.02 -8.31 10.75
N VAL A 117 4.15 -9.16 9.73
CA VAL A 117 3.88 -10.61 9.77
C VAL A 117 5.15 -11.35 10.18
#